data_AF-A0A0B5FDR6-F1
#
_entry.id   AF-A0A0B5FDR6-F1
#
_cell.length_a   1.000
_cell.length_b   1.000
_cell.length_c   1.000
_cell.angle_alpha   90.00
_cell.angle_beta   90.00
_cell.angle_gamma   90.00
#
_symmetry.space_group_name_H-M   'P 1'
#
loop_
_entity.id
_entity.type
_entity.pdbx_description
1 polymer ?
#
loop_
_entity_poly.entity_id
_entity_poly.type
_entity_poly.pdbx_seq_one_letter_code
_entity_poly.pdbx_strand_id
1 'polypeptide(L)'
;MSETQTVGDPCRICGQKVVEVSRETLQEILRNRPALKSISPREVRRRRPSYLLCPQCDAYALGIEMEHGYPFRDEHGETHTIGEYDLFN
;
A
#
# COMPACT_ATOMS: atom_id res chain seq x y z
N MET A 1 2.98 -22.43 -6.58
CA MET A 1 1.78 -21.95 -5.86
C MET A 1 1.76 -20.44 -6.00
N SER A 2 0.89 -19.92 -6.85
CA SER A 2 0.79 -18.47 -7.14
C SER A 2 -0.30 -17.89 -6.23
N GLU A 3 -0.02 -17.79 -4.93
CA GLU A 3 -0.92 -17.10 -4.01
C GLU A 3 -0.86 -15.61 -4.33
N THR A 4 -1.88 -15.19 -5.07
CA THR A 4 -2.14 -13.79 -5.38
C THR A 4 -2.67 -13.19 -4.10
N GLN A 5 -1.80 -12.45 -3.39
CA GLN A 5 -2.20 -11.69 -2.21
C GLN A 5 -3.39 -10.80 -2.59
N THR A 6 -4.39 -10.70 -1.72
CA THR A 6 -5.57 -9.82 -1.82
C THR A 6 -5.54 -8.73 -0.75
N VAL A 7 -6.39 -7.71 -0.91
CA VAL A 7 -6.59 -6.69 0.14
C VAL A 7 -7.10 -7.36 1.42
N GLY A 8 -6.59 -6.94 2.58
CA GLY A 8 -6.87 -7.58 3.87
C GLY A 8 -5.96 -8.77 4.20
N ASP A 9 -5.23 -9.33 3.22
CA ASP A 9 -4.29 -10.40 3.52
C ASP A 9 -3.14 -9.88 4.41
N PRO A 10 -2.58 -10.73 5.29
CA PRO A 10 -1.43 -10.35 6.08
C PRO A 10 -0.21 -10.06 5.19
N CYS A 11 0.48 -8.96 5.49
CA CYS A 11 1.74 -8.60 4.85
C CYS A 11 2.79 -9.66 5.16
N ARG A 12 3.49 -10.14 4.14
CA ARG A 12 4.56 -11.15 4.27
C ARG A 12 5.77 -10.70 5.10
N ILE A 13 5.85 -9.42 5.47
CA ILE A 13 6.97 -8.83 6.22
C ILE A 13 6.61 -8.63 7.70
N CYS A 14 5.49 -7.96 7.99
CA CYS A 14 5.11 -7.61 9.37
C CYS A 14 3.79 -8.24 9.84
N GLY A 15 3.06 -8.95 8.98
CA GLY A 15 1.75 -9.53 9.31
C GLY A 15 0.57 -8.56 9.20
N GLN A 16 0.79 -7.25 9.11
CA GLN A 16 -0.28 -6.26 8.98
C GLN A 16 -1.10 -6.46 7.70
N LYS A 17 -2.41 -6.26 7.78
CA LYS A 17 -3.31 -6.30 6.62
C LYS A 17 -2.84 -5.37 5.51
N VAL A 18 -2.66 -5.89 4.30
CA VAL A 18 -2.30 -5.06 3.15
C VAL A 18 -3.51 -4.31 2.62
N VAL A 19 -3.25 -3.09 2.14
CA VAL A 19 -4.23 -2.18 1.57
C VAL A 19 -4.00 -2.06 0.07
N GLU A 20 -5.01 -1.65 -0.67
CA GLU A 20 -4.95 -1.46 -2.10
C GLU A 20 -4.74 0.01 -2.45
N VAL A 21 -3.77 0.32 -3.31
CA VAL A 21 -3.61 1.64 -3.93
C VAL A 21 -3.91 1.57 -5.42
N SER A 22 -4.51 2.64 -5.95
CA SER A 22 -4.68 2.78 -7.39
C SER A 22 -3.33 2.89 -8.09
N ARG A 23 -3.30 2.56 -9.38
CA ARG A 23 -2.10 2.79 -10.20
C ARG A 23 -1.66 4.26 -10.22
N GLU A 24 -2.60 5.19 -10.25
CA GLU A 24 -2.31 6.63 -10.26
C GLU A 24 -1.62 7.05 -8.97
N THR A 25 -2.20 6.65 -7.83
CA THR A 25 -1.61 6.84 -6.50
C THR A 25 -0.22 6.25 -6.42
N LEU A 26 -0.03 4.99 -6.86
CA LEU A 26 1.29 4.36 -6.83
C LEU A 26 2.30 5.13 -7.69
N GLN A 27 1.90 5.66 -8.84
CA GLN A 27 2.80 6.45 -9.66
C GLN A 27 3.22 7.75 -8.98
N GLU A 28 2.30 8.42 -8.26
CA GLU A 28 2.62 9.60 -7.47
C GLU A 28 3.58 9.28 -6.32
N ILE A 29 3.29 8.21 -5.57
CA ILE A 29 4.20 7.67 -4.55
C ILE A 29 5.59 7.48 -5.14
N LEU A 30 5.69 6.80 -6.30
CA LEU A 30 6.97 6.51 -6.96
C LEU A 30 7.70 7.76 -7.49
N ARG A 31 7.03 8.89 -7.71
CA ARG A 31 7.71 10.16 -8.09
C ARG A 31 8.66 10.64 -7.00
N ASN A 32 8.31 10.39 -5.74
CA ASN A 32 9.14 10.71 -4.58
C ASN A 32 10.24 9.66 -4.32
N ARG A 33 10.35 8.63 -5.18
CA ARG A 33 11.30 7.51 -5.07
C ARG A 33 11.38 6.87 -3.68
N PRO A 34 10.25 6.56 -3.01
CA PRO A 34 10.28 5.91 -1.71
C PRO A 34 10.75 4.47 -1.84
N ALA A 35 11.29 3.95 -0.74
CA ALA A 35 11.61 2.54 -0.64
C ALA A 35 10.34 1.74 -0.28
N LEU A 36 9.75 1.09 -1.28
CA LEU A 36 8.65 0.14 -1.08
C LEU A 36 9.20 -1.22 -0.65
N LYS A 37 8.78 -1.68 0.53
CA LYS A 37 9.16 -2.96 1.14
C LYS A 37 8.16 -4.06 0.84
N SER A 38 6.86 -3.78 0.90
CA SER A 38 5.84 -4.84 0.80
C SER A 38 5.61 -5.36 -0.63
N ILE A 39 5.92 -4.55 -1.64
CA ILE A 39 5.77 -4.91 -3.05
C ILE A 39 7.12 -5.05 -3.75
N SER A 40 7.27 -6.12 -4.53
CA SER A 40 8.50 -6.33 -5.30
C SER A 40 8.58 -5.40 -6.51
N PRO A 41 9.79 -4.97 -6.94
CA PRO A 41 9.96 -4.20 -8.17
C PRO A 41 9.42 -4.89 -9.43
N ARG A 42 9.32 -6.22 -9.43
CA ARG A 42 8.72 -6.99 -10.52
C ARG A 42 7.21 -6.76 -10.60
N GLU A 43 6.52 -6.73 -9.47
CA GLU A 43 5.07 -6.50 -9.43
C GLU A 43 4.71 -5.07 -9.83
N VAL A 44 5.48 -4.07 -9.38
CA VAL A 44 5.32 -2.66 -9.80
C VAL A 44 5.39 -2.51 -11.34
N ARG A 45 6.20 -3.33 -12.02
CA ARG A 45 6.34 -3.29 -13.49
C ARG A 45 5.17 -3.93 -14.25
N ARG A 46 4.30 -4.70 -13.59
CA ARG A 46 3.20 -5.44 -14.26
C ARG A 46 2.04 -4.56 -14.74
N ARG A 47 2.07 -3.23 -14.53
CA ARG A 47 1.05 -2.26 -15.00
C ARG A 47 -0.40 -2.70 -14.66
N ARG A 48 -0.62 -3.17 -13.43
CA ARG A 48 -1.95 -3.54 -12.91
C ARG A 48 -2.80 -2.29 -12.64
N PRO A 49 -4.15 -2.41 -12.62
CA PRO A 49 -5.04 -1.31 -12.25
C PRO A 49 -4.84 -0.85 -10.80
N SER A 50 -4.47 -1.77 -9.93
CA SER A 50 -4.22 -1.54 -8.51
C SER A 50 -3.05 -2.39 -8.01
N TYR A 51 -2.52 -2.01 -6.85
CA TYR A 51 -1.38 -2.63 -6.20
C TYR A 51 -1.62 -2.75 -4.71
N LEU A 52 -1.05 -3.78 -4.10
CA LEU A 52 -1.13 -3.99 -2.67
C LEU A 52 0.11 -3.42 -1.99
N LEU A 53 -0.10 -2.58 -0.99
CA LEU A 53 0.93 -2.01 -0.13
C LEU A 53 0.62 -2.35 1.32
N CYS A 54 1.66 -2.43 2.15
CA CYS A 54 1.50 -2.62 3.58
C CYS A 54 1.50 -1.25 4.25
N PRO A 55 0.43 -0.87 4.98
CA PRO A 55 0.34 0.45 5.56
C PRO A 55 1.39 0.66 6.66
N GLN A 56 1.88 -0.41 7.30
CA GLN A 56 2.94 -0.33 8.29
C GLN A 56 4.36 -0.34 7.69
N CYS A 57 4.67 -1.27 6.78
CA CYS A 57 6.01 -1.37 6.19
C CYS A 57 6.32 -0.22 5.23
N ASP A 58 5.29 0.32 4.57
CA ASP A 58 5.37 1.38 3.58
C ASP A 58 4.70 2.68 4.05
N ALA A 59 4.53 2.85 5.37
CA ALA A 59 3.90 4.04 5.96
C ALA A 59 4.49 5.35 5.41
N TYR A 60 5.81 5.42 5.29
CA TYR A 60 6.54 6.53 4.68
C TYR A 60 6.15 6.76 3.22
N ALA A 61 6.03 5.69 2.42
CA ALA A 61 5.64 5.79 1.03
C ALA A 61 4.17 6.22 0.88
N LEU A 62 3.31 5.83 1.83
CA LEU A 62 1.92 6.28 1.91
C LEU A 62 1.77 7.69 2.48
N GLY A 63 2.88 8.35 2.87
CA GLY A 63 2.89 9.74 3.29
C GLY A 63 2.53 9.96 4.76
N ILE A 64 2.98 9.09 5.68
CA ILE A 64 2.69 9.23 7.13
C ILE A 64 3.23 10.54 7.74
N GLU A 65 4.27 11.12 7.14
CA GLU A 65 4.83 12.42 7.54
C GLU A 65 4.37 13.58 6.64
N MET A 66 3.46 13.32 5.70
CA MET A 66 2.91 14.35 4.81
C MET A 66 1.68 14.97 5.44
N GLU A 67 1.45 16.26 5.16
CA GLU A 67 0.21 16.95 5.54
C GLU A 67 -1.04 16.25 4.97
N HIS A 68 -0.89 15.64 3.78
CA HIS A 68 -1.90 14.81 3.15
C HIS A 68 -1.27 13.49 2.70
N GLY A 69 -1.66 12.39 3.34
CA GLY A 69 -1.26 11.04 2.94
C GLY A 69 -1.88 10.61 1.61
N TYR A 70 -1.33 9.57 1.00
CA TYR A 70 -1.87 9.01 -0.24
C TYR A 70 -3.11 8.14 0.04
N PRO A 71 -4.17 8.26 -0.78
CA PRO A 71 -5.38 7.48 -0.58
C PRO A 71 -5.16 6.01 -0.92
N PHE A 72 -5.61 5.12 -0.05
CA PHE A 72 -5.66 3.68 -0.26
C PHE A 72 -7.00 3.12 0.17
N ARG A 73 -7.31 1.90 -0.28
CA ARG A 73 -8.54 1.18 0.03
C ARG A 73 -8.25 -0.01 0.93
N ASP A 74 -9.02 -0.15 2.00
CA ASP A 74 -8.91 -1.27 2.92
C ASP A 74 -9.69 -2.51 2.46
N GLU A 75 -9.73 -3.54 3.32
CA GLU A 75 -10.46 -4.79 3.07
C GLU A 75 -11.98 -4.63 3.03
N HIS A 76 -12.51 -3.55 3.60
CA HIS A 76 -13.93 -3.20 3.57
C HIS A 76 -14.30 -2.42 2.31
N GLY A 77 -13.32 -2.03 1.50
CA GLY A 77 -13.53 -1.18 0.33
C GLY A 77 -13.59 0.31 0.67
N GLU A 78 -13.29 0.69 1.91
CA GLU A 78 -13.29 2.07 2.36
C GLU A 78 -11.96 2.74 2.00
N THR A 79 -12.04 4.00 1.57
CA THR A 79 -10.85 4.78 1.19
C THR A 79 -10.38 5.59 2.39
N HIS A 80 -9.12 5.39 2.76
CA HIS A 80 -8.47 6.05 3.90
C HIS A 80 -7.13 6.64 3.49
N THR A 81 -6.57 7.47 4.36
CA THR A 81 -5.18 7.91 4.31
C THR A 81 -4.41 7.36 5.50
N ILE A 82 -3.08 7.27 5.38
CA ILE A 82 -2.24 6.61 6.40
C ILE A 82 -2.28 7.30 7.78
N GLY A 83 -2.62 8.59 7.84
CA GLY A 83 -2.77 9.33 9.10
C GLY A 83 -4.12 9.10 9.80
N GLU A 84 -5.13 8.65 9.07
CA GLU A 84 -6.48 8.36 9.58
C GLU A 84 -6.68 6.86 9.83
N TYR A 85 -5.81 6.02 9.27
CA TYR A 85 -5.93 4.57 9.33
C TYR A 85 -5.31 4.01 10.61
N ASP A 86 -6.11 3.23 11.35
CA ASP A 86 -5.63 2.56 12.55
C ASP A 86 -4.69 1.39 12.19
N LEU A 87 -3.40 1.59 12.40
CA LEU A 87 -2.35 0.61 12.13
C LEU A 87 -2.25 -0.50 13.19
N PHE A 88 -3.03 -0.44 14.26
CA PHE A 88 -2.88 -1.29 15.44
C PHE A 88 -4.06 -2.23 15.72
N ASN A 89 -5.00 -2.35 14.79
CA ASN A 89 -6.21 -3.17 14.93
C ASN A 89 -6.09 -4.55 14.28
#